data_AF-A0A1F6U6U8-F1
#
_entry.id   AF-A0A1F6U6U8-F1
#
_cell.length_a   1.000
_cell.length_b   1.000
_cell.length_c   1.000
_cell.angle_alpha   90.00
_cell.angle_beta   90.00
_cell.angle_gamma   90.00
#
_symmetry.space_group_name_H-M   'P 1'
#
loop_
_entity.id
_entity.type
_entity.pdbx_description
1 polymer ?
#
loop_
_entity_poly.entity_id
_entity_poly.type
_entity_poly.pdbx_seq_one_letter_code
_entity_poly.pdbx_strand_id
1 'polypeptide(L)'
;MQAELARMREISRAAGPAGAAPRTEDEARLRPFARRRVALGLVFAEILRARDIRPDPARVRARLEQMAAEYESPEEFIRWHYANPEKLSEVESLVLEEKIVEDLLATAEVVDRAVGFQELLGMEPTTT
;
A
#
# COMPACT_ATOMS: atom_id res chain seq x y z
N MET A 1 5.13 43.39 2.21
CA MET A 1 3.94 43.16 3.07
C MET A 1 2.64 43.05 2.26
N GLN A 2 2.23 44.05 1.48
CA GLN A 2 0.99 43.98 0.65
C GLN A 2 1.03 42.92 -0.47
N ALA A 3 2.20 42.71 -1.09
CA ALA A 3 2.38 41.72 -2.18
C ALA A 3 2.31 40.26 -1.71
N GLU A 4 2.73 39.98 -0.47
CA GLU A 4 2.71 38.62 0.09
C GLU A 4 1.29 38.18 0.47
N LEU A 5 0.47 39.13 0.96
CA LEU A 5 -0.95 38.92 1.24
C LEU A 5 -1.76 38.62 -0.02
N ALA A 6 -1.36 39.17 -1.17
CA ALA A 6 -2.00 38.87 -2.46
C ALA A 6 -1.70 37.42 -2.89
N ARG A 7 -0.43 36.99 -2.83
CA ARG A 7 -0.04 35.60 -3.11
C ARG A 7 -0.71 34.59 -2.19
N MET A 8 -0.81 34.90 -0.90
CA MET A 8 -1.40 33.99 0.09
C MET A 8 -2.93 33.84 -0.10
N ARG A 9 -3.61 34.91 -0.55
CA ARG A 9 -5.03 34.87 -0.92
C ARG A 9 -5.29 34.11 -2.21
N GLU A 10 -4.36 34.16 -3.16
CA GLU A 10 -4.47 33.47 -4.45
C GLU A 10 -4.28 31.96 -4.29
N ILE A 11 -3.32 31.53 -3.45
CA ILE A 11 -3.13 30.11 -3.06
C ILE A 11 -4.37 29.58 -2.34
N SER A 12 -4.99 30.39 -1.46
CA SER A 12 -6.21 30.02 -0.75
C SER A 12 -7.48 30.03 -1.61
N ARG A 13 -7.44 30.60 -2.83
CA ARG A 13 -8.55 30.64 -3.80
C ARG A 13 -8.41 29.58 -4.89
N ALA A 14 -7.17 29.21 -5.24
CA ALA A 14 -6.84 28.10 -6.14
C ALA A 14 -6.97 26.74 -5.44
N ALA A 15 -6.74 26.68 -4.13
CA ALA A 15 -7.26 25.61 -3.29
C ALA A 15 -8.77 25.80 -3.15
N GLY A 16 -9.55 25.13 -4.00
CA GLY A 16 -10.99 24.90 -3.75
C GLY A 16 -11.22 24.41 -2.32
N PRO A 17 -12.43 24.54 -1.78
CA PRO A 17 -12.68 24.56 -0.34
C PRO A 17 -11.96 23.41 0.38
N ALA A 18 -10.86 23.75 1.04
CA ALA A 18 -10.21 22.91 2.02
C ALA A 18 -11.22 22.69 3.15
N GLY A 19 -11.93 21.55 3.09
CA GLY A 19 -13.05 21.25 3.99
C GLY A 19 -14.38 20.93 3.30
N ALA A 20 -14.43 20.73 1.97
CA ALA A 20 -15.59 20.06 1.39
C ALA A 20 -15.72 18.66 2.02
N ALA A 21 -16.72 18.48 2.88
CA ALA A 21 -17.13 17.16 3.35
C ALA A 21 -17.26 16.23 2.13
N PRO A 22 -16.85 14.95 2.23
CA PRO A 22 -17.04 14.02 1.13
C PRO A 22 -18.50 14.11 0.72
N ARG A 23 -18.75 14.34 -0.57
CA ARG A 23 -20.11 14.29 -1.10
C ARG A 23 -20.64 12.91 -0.68
N THR A 24 -21.85 12.85 -0.15
CA THR A 24 -22.41 11.62 0.45
C THR A 24 -22.35 10.42 -0.50
N GLU A 25 -22.38 10.66 -1.81
CA GLU A 25 -22.18 9.66 -2.88
C GLU A 25 -20.74 9.12 -2.93
N ASP A 26 -19.72 9.96 -2.75
CA ASP A 26 -18.32 9.54 -2.64
C ASP A 26 -18.10 8.75 -1.35
N GLU A 27 -18.69 9.17 -0.23
CA GLU A 27 -18.60 8.43 1.02
C GLU A 27 -19.24 7.03 0.90
N ALA A 28 -20.44 6.93 0.32
CA ALA A 28 -21.11 5.65 0.10
C ALA A 28 -20.30 4.71 -0.82
N ARG A 29 -19.65 5.25 -1.85
CA ARG A 29 -18.78 4.50 -2.76
C ARG A 29 -17.48 4.05 -2.11
N LEU A 30 -16.87 4.89 -1.26
CA LEU A 30 -15.58 4.61 -0.62
C LEU A 30 -15.70 3.75 0.64
N ARG A 31 -16.83 3.79 1.33
CA ARG A 31 -17.05 3.09 2.61
C ARG A 31 -16.76 1.59 2.55
N PRO A 32 -17.19 0.81 1.53
CA PRO A 32 -16.84 -0.61 1.43
C PRO A 32 -15.33 -0.86 1.31
N PHE A 33 -14.62 -0.05 0.52
CA PHE A 33 -13.17 -0.14 0.36
C PHE A 33 -12.43 0.21 1.65
N ALA A 34 -12.85 1.29 2.32
CA ALA A 34 -12.29 1.71 3.60
C ALA A 34 -12.48 0.61 4.66
N ARG A 35 -13.69 0.03 4.76
CA ARG A 35 -13.98 -1.07 5.67
C ARG A 35 -13.10 -2.28 5.37
N ARG A 36 -12.94 -2.67 4.10
CA ARG A 36 -12.08 -3.80 3.71
C ARG A 36 -10.62 -3.54 4.08
N ARG A 37 -10.10 -2.35 3.81
CA ARG A 37 -8.71 -1.97 4.15
C ARG A 37 -8.46 -2.02 5.65
N VAL A 38 -9.35 -1.44 6.46
CA VAL A 38 -9.22 -1.46 7.93
C VAL A 38 -9.31 -2.88 8.47
N ALA A 39 -10.29 -3.66 8.01
CA ALA A 39 -10.45 -5.05 8.45
C ALA A 39 -9.21 -5.90 8.14
N LEU A 40 -8.66 -5.78 6.92
CA LEU A 40 -7.43 -6.48 6.55
C LEU A 40 -6.24 -6.04 7.41
N GLY A 41 -6.08 -4.74 7.64
CA GLY A 41 -5.01 -4.23 8.52
C GLY A 41 -5.08 -4.82 9.93
N LEU A 42 -6.28 -4.93 10.51
CA LEU A 42 -6.48 -5.56 11.82
C LEU A 42 -6.16 -7.06 11.81
N VAL A 43 -6.59 -7.78 10.77
CA VAL A 43 -6.28 -9.22 10.62
C VAL A 43 -4.77 -9.43 10.48
N PHE A 44 -4.10 -8.62 9.66
CA PHE A 44 -2.64 -8.67 9.49
C PHE A 44 -1.91 -8.42 10.81
N ALA A 45 -2.27 -7.35 11.52
CA ALA A 45 -1.68 -7.02 12.81
C ALA A 45 -1.87 -8.17 13.83
N GLU A 46 -3.04 -8.80 13.85
CA GLU A 46 -3.31 -9.93 14.73
C GLU A 46 -2.49 -11.18 14.36
N ILE A 47 -2.31 -11.48 13.07
CA ILE A 47 -1.46 -12.60 12.63
C ILE A 47 0.00 -12.38 13.04
N LEU A 48 0.53 -11.17 12.82
CA LEU A 48 1.90 -10.80 13.23
C LEU A 48 2.09 -11.01 14.73
N ARG A 49 1.13 -10.52 15.53
CA ARG A 49 1.14 -10.64 16.99
C ARG A 49 1.06 -12.10 17.43
N ALA A 50 0.14 -12.88 16.86
CA ALA A 50 -0.09 -14.27 17.24
C ALA A 50 1.07 -15.20 16.88
N ARG A 51 1.82 -14.87 15.82
CA ARG A 51 2.96 -15.67 15.31
C ARG A 51 4.34 -15.09 15.67
N ASP A 52 4.40 -13.99 16.43
CA ASP A 52 5.62 -13.23 16.77
C ASP A 52 6.51 -12.94 15.56
N ILE A 53 5.89 -12.57 14.43
CA ILE A 53 6.61 -12.25 13.20
C ILE A 53 7.14 -10.81 13.32
N ARG A 54 8.44 -10.64 13.04
CA ARG A 54 9.14 -9.35 13.07
C ARG A 54 9.79 -9.07 11.72
N PRO A 55 9.97 -7.79 11.36
CA PRO A 55 10.64 -7.44 10.11
C PRO A 55 12.08 -7.95 10.16
N ASP A 56 12.48 -8.71 9.14
CA ASP A 56 13.85 -9.20 8.98
C ASP A 56 14.70 -8.09 8.33
N PRO A 57 15.72 -7.54 9.03
CA PRO A 57 16.54 -6.45 8.50
C PRO A 57 17.24 -6.81 7.17
N ALA A 58 17.59 -8.08 6.96
CA ALA A 58 18.22 -8.53 5.72
C ALA A 58 17.24 -8.48 4.55
N ARG A 59 15.99 -8.92 4.77
CA ARG A 59 14.92 -8.83 3.75
C ARG A 59 14.53 -7.37 3.47
N VAL A 60 14.46 -6.52 4.51
CA VAL A 60 14.22 -5.07 4.35
C VAL A 60 15.27 -4.42 3.47
N ARG A 61 16.55 -4.72 3.73
CA ARG A 61 17.63 -4.21 2.90
C ARG A 61 17.54 -4.74 1.46
N ALA A 62 17.29 -6.03 1.26
CA ALA A 62 17.15 -6.60 -0.07
C ALA A 62 15.99 -5.96 -0.84
N ARG A 63 14.87 -5.67 -0.18
CA ARG A 63 13.73 -4.98 -0.78
C ARG A 63 14.08 -3.55 -1.19
N LEU A 64 14.80 -2.82 -0.34
CA LEU A 64 15.31 -1.49 -0.66
C LEU A 64 16.27 -1.51 -1.87
N GLU A 65 17.17 -2.50 -1.94
CA GLU A 65 18.10 -2.67 -3.06
C GLU A 65 17.35 -2.96 -4.37
N GLN A 66 16.28 -3.77 -4.32
CA GLN A 66 15.40 -4.01 -5.48
C GLN A 66 14.67 -2.74 -5.93
N MET A 67 14.10 -1.98 -4.99
CA MET A 67 13.41 -0.72 -5.30
C MET A 67 14.39 0.32 -5.86
N ALA A 68 15.62 0.31 -5.38
CA ALA A 68 16.67 1.23 -5.79
C ALA A 68 17.32 0.88 -7.15
N ALA A 69 17.10 -0.32 -7.68
CA ALA A 69 17.83 -0.85 -8.85
C ALA A 69 17.64 -0.02 -10.13
N GLU A 70 16.52 0.68 -10.25
CA GLU A 70 16.18 1.52 -11.41
C GLU A 70 16.66 2.98 -11.26
N TYR A 71 17.22 3.35 -10.10
CA TYR A 71 17.66 4.71 -9.82
C TYR A 71 19.13 4.93 -10.18
N GLU A 72 19.47 6.17 -10.54
CA GLU A 72 20.84 6.58 -10.88
C GLU A 72 21.82 6.49 -9.70
N SER A 73 21.33 6.55 -8.46
CA SER A 73 22.14 6.47 -7.24
C SER A 73 21.46 5.59 -6.18
N PRO A 74 21.55 4.26 -6.32
CA PRO A 74 20.87 3.32 -5.44
C PRO A 74 21.24 3.48 -3.96
N GLU A 75 22.51 3.77 -3.66
CA GLU A 75 22.98 3.91 -2.29
C GLU A 75 22.39 5.14 -1.60
N GLU A 76 22.11 6.22 -2.35
CA GLU A 76 21.46 7.41 -1.80
C GLU A 76 19.99 7.14 -1.47
N PHE A 77 19.29 6.44 -2.36
CA PHE A 77 17.92 5.99 -2.11
C PHE A 77 17.81 5.15 -0.84
N ILE A 78 18.72 4.19 -0.67
CA ILE A 78 18.77 3.33 0.52
C ILE A 78 19.06 4.15 1.78
N ARG A 79 20.09 5.01 1.75
CA ARG A 79 20.43 5.89 2.90
C ARG A 79 19.26 6.78 3.29
N TRP A 80 18.54 7.32 2.32
CA TRP A 80 17.39 8.19 2.55
C TRP A 80 16.23 7.46 3.26
N HIS A 81 15.99 6.20 2.94
CA HIS A 81 15.01 5.38 3.67
C HIS A 81 15.46 5.09 5.10
N TYR A 82 16.71 4.68 5.31
CA TYR A 82 17.22 4.42 6.67
C TYR A 82 17.29 5.68 7.54
N ALA A 83 17.46 6.87 6.94
CA ALA A 83 17.48 8.14 7.66
C ALA A 83 16.09 8.58 8.15
N ASN A 84 15.01 8.01 7.62
CA ASN A 84 13.64 8.38 7.97
C ASN A 84 12.87 7.14 8.48
N PRO A 85 12.57 7.06 9.79
CA PRO A 85 11.84 5.93 10.38
C PRO A 85 10.48 5.66 9.74
N GLU A 86 9.75 6.69 9.31
CA GLU A 86 8.44 6.51 8.67
C GLU A 86 8.61 5.78 7.32
N LYS A 87 9.60 6.18 6.53
CA LYS A 87 9.90 5.54 5.23
C LYS A 87 10.40 4.12 5.40
N LEU A 88 11.25 3.90 6.40
CA LEU A 88 11.73 2.56 6.70
C LEU A 88 10.55 1.65 7.11
N SER A 89 9.63 2.16 7.93
CA SER A 89 8.45 1.43 8.39
C SER A 89 7.50 1.02 7.24
N GLU A 90 7.42 1.81 6.18
CA GLU A 90 6.67 1.45 4.96
C GLU A 90 7.28 0.20 4.30
N VAL A 91 8.61 0.14 4.18
CA VAL A 91 9.30 -1.01 3.60
C VAL A 91 9.27 -2.23 4.52
N GLU A 92 9.43 -2.02 5.82
CA GLU A 92 9.24 -3.08 6.82
C GLU A 92 7.84 -3.69 6.74
N SER A 93 6.81 -2.87 6.55
CA SER A 93 5.43 -3.34 6.38
C SER A 93 5.27 -4.23 5.14
N LEU A 94 5.91 -3.87 4.02
CA LEU A 94 5.89 -4.69 2.80
C LEU A 94 6.56 -6.05 3.03
N VAL A 95 7.72 -6.07 3.69
CA VAL A 95 8.44 -7.31 4.00
C VAL A 95 7.65 -8.20 4.95
N LEU A 96 6.97 -7.61 5.93
CA LEU A 96 6.09 -8.33 6.84
C LEU A 96 4.89 -8.93 6.10
N GLU A 97 4.26 -8.18 5.20
CA GLU A 97 3.14 -8.67 4.38
C GLU A 97 3.56 -9.85 3.51
N GLU A 98 4.69 -9.75 2.79
CA GLU A 98 5.25 -10.86 2.00
C GLU A 98 5.50 -12.10 2.87
N LYS A 99 6.08 -11.92 4.06
CA LYS A 99 6.36 -13.02 4.98
C LYS A 99 5.08 -13.70 5.49
N ILE A 100 4.03 -12.93 5.81
CA ILE A 100 2.74 -13.49 6.21
C ILE A 100 2.15 -14.32 5.06
N VAL A 101 2.21 -13.83 3.82
CA VAL A 101 1.69 -14.56 2.66
C VAL A 101 2.43 -15.88 2.47
N GLU A 102 3.77 -15.87 2.54
CA GLU A 102 4.60 -17.09 2.51
C GLU A 102 4.14 -18.09 3.60
N ASP A 103 3.99 -17.63 4.83
CA ASP A 103 3.62 -18.47 5.97
C ASP A 103 2.18 -19.00 5.88
N LEU A 104 1.27 -18.23 5.29
CA LEU A 104 -0.11 -18.66 5.02
C LEU A 104 -0.12 -19.70 3.90
N LEU A 105 0.58 -19.48 2.79
CA LEU A 105 0.68 -20.45 1.70
C LEU A 105 1.31 -21.78 2.15
N ALA A 106 2.26 -21.73 3.08
CA ALA A 106 2.86 -22.94 3.65
C ALA A 106 1.90 -23.76 4.54
N THR A 107 0.82 -23.14 5.04
CA THR A 107 -0.14 -23.77 5.96
C THR A 107 -1.55 -23.93 5.38
N ALA A 108 -1.82 -23.31 4.23
CA ALA A 108 -3.10 -23.37 3.55
C ALA A 108 -3.24 -24.66 2.74
N GLU A 109 -4.47 -25.14 2.63
CA GLU A 109 -4.83 -26.18 1.67
C GLU A 109 -4.83 -25.57 0.27
N VAL A 110 -3.88 -25.97 -0.57
CA VAL A 110 -3.77 -25.53 -1.96
C VAL A 110 -4.40 -26.61 -2.84
N VAL A 111 -5.40 -26.20 -3.62
CA VAL A 111 -6.10 -27.07 -4.58
C VAL A 111 -5.87 -26.55 -5.97
N ASP A 112 -5.16 -27.33 -6.79
CA ASP A 112 -4.97 -27.00 -8.20
C ASP A 112 -6.28 -27.20 -8.97
N ARG A 113 -6.67 -26.18 -9.73
CA ARG A 113 -7.84 -26.22 -10.60
C ARG A 113 -7.41 -25.92 -12.03
N ALA A 114 -7.68 -26.86 -12.93
CA ALA A 114 -7.55 -26.61 -14.37
C ALA A 114 -8.60 -25.57 -14.79
N VAL A 115 -8.14 -24.45 -15.34
CA VAL A 115 -8.98 -23.37 -15.88
C VAL A 115 -8.62 -23.14 -17.34
N GLY A 116 -9.63 -22.84 -18.16
CA GLY A 116 -9.41 -22.47 -19.56
C GLY A 116 -8.78 -21.09 -19.68
N PHE A 117 -8.07 -20.82 -20.79
CA PHE A 117 -7.42 -19.52 -21.02
C PHE A 117 -8.40 -18.33 -20.95
N GLN A 118 -9.60 -18.46 -21.54
CA GLN A 118 -10.62 -17.40 -21.52
C GLN A 118 -11.16 -17.14 -20.11
N GLU A 119 -11.36 -18.21 -19.31
CA GLU A 119 -11.78 -18.11 -17.92
C GLU A 119 -10.71 -17.41 -17.06
N LEU A 120 -9.42 -17.74 -17.28
CA LEU A 120 -8.30 -17.11 -16.57
C LEU A 120 -8.20 -15.60 -16.82
N LEU A 121 -8.51 -15.16 -18.05
CA LEU A 121 -8.49 -13.74 -18.42
C LEU A 121 -9.75 -12.97 -17.98
N GLY A 122 -10.73 -13.64 -17.36
CA GLY A 122 -12.03 -13.02 -17.06
C GLY A 122 -12.80 -12.60 -18.31
N MET A 123 -12.46 -13.19 -19.47
CA MET A 123 -13.20 -13.01 -20.72
C MET A 123 -14.38 -13.97 -20.68
N GLU A 124 -15.43 -13.62 -19.92
CA GLU A 124 -16.69 -14.33 -20.07
C GLU A 124 -17.23 -14.09 -21.49
N PRO A 125 -17.68 -15.13 -22.21
CA PRO A 125 -18.44 -14.90 -23.42
C PRO A 125 -19.73 -14.18 -22.99
N THR A 126 -19.90 -12.93 -23.41
CA THR A 126 -21.22 -12.28 -23.40
C THR A 126 -22.16 -13.18 -24.17
N THR A 127 -22.92 -13.99 -23.44
CA THR A 127 -23.98 -14.79 -24.03
C THR A 127 -25.11 -13.83 -24.33
N THR A 128 -25.43 -13.74 -25.62
CA THR A 128 -26.55 -13.04 -26.27
C THR A 128 -27.88 -13.16 -25.53
#